data_AF-R7HLD1-F1
#
_entry.id   AF-R7HLD1-F1
#
_cell.length_a   1.000
_cell.length_b   1.000
_cell.length_c   1.000
_cell.angle_alpha   90.00
_cell.angle_beta   90.00
_cell.angle_gamma   90.00
#
_symmetry.space_group_name_H-M   'P 1'
#
loop_
_entity.id
_entity.type
_entity.pdbx_description
1 polymer ?
#
loop_
_entity_poly.entity_id
_entity_poly.type
_entity_poly.pdbx_seq_one_letter_code
_entity_poly.pdbx_strand_id
1 'polypeptide(L)'
;MNDIDRIKLEVINNRLKYNELLELYIRYLKIRQRMMNKIPSYRNDYKYYVNSRNTNCYAYAFRFDLPDYFDEAFKYFDSIGFYFEPGCFSNIFDINSESKLLEALYSDLNILGIKYSDKIDSDYLYKVAVFQEYDFLYDKNGVPDFHFCRLNNNNLWSCKNGIRGKIEKINTPKACFTYKLVKILDINK
;
A
#
# COMPACT_ATOMS: atom_id res chain seq x y z
N MET A 1 10.76 21.09 16.32
CA MET A 1 10.90 19.69 15.87
C MET A 1 9.53 19.21 15.45
N ASN A 2 9.34 18.82 14.18
CA ASN A 2 8.03 18.39 13.69
C ASN A 2 7.72 16.96 14.19
N ASP A 3 6.46 16.51 14.05
CA ASP A 3 6.06 15.19 14.54
C ASP A 3 6.80 14.03 13.86
N ILE A 4 7.18 14.17 12.59
CA ILE A 4 7.98 13.17 11.85
C ILE A 4 9.38 13.06 12.46
N ASP A 5 10.03 14.18 12.80
CA ASP A 5 11.35 14.20 13.43
C ASP A 5 11.30 13.52 14.80
N ARG A 6 10.23 13.75 15.58
CA ARG A 6 10.01 13.08 16.88
C ARG A 6 9.88 11.58 16.71
N ILE A 7 9.05 11.13 15.77
CA ILE A 7 8.88 9.71 15.46
C ILE A 7 10.22 9.09 15.03
N LYS A 8 10.98 9.77 14.18
CA LYS A 8 12.30 9.31 13.73
C LYS A 8 13.25 9.10 14.92
N LEU A 9 13.35 10.08 15.82
CA LEU A 9 14.20 9.96 17.02
C LEU A 9 13.73 8.81 17.92
N GLU A 10 12.42 8.63 18.07
CA GLU A 10 11.85 7.55 18.87
C GLU A 10 12.24 6.18 18.32
N VAL A 11 12.16 5.98 17.00
CA VAL A 11 12.52 4.73 16.33
C VAL A 11 14.01 4.44 16.40
N ILE A 12 14.87 5.46 16.26
CA ILE A 12 16.33 5.28 16.24
C ILE A 12 16.90 5.07 17.64
N ASN A 13 16.37 5.76 18.65
CA ASN A 13 16.99 5.80 19.98
C ASN A 13 16.43 4.76 20.95
N ASN A 14 15.27 4.16 20.65
CA ASN A 14 14.63 3.22 21.56
C ASN A 14 14.55 1.81 20.95
N ARG A 15 14.68 0.81 21.82
CA ARG A 15 14.46 -0.59 21.45
C ARG A 15 12.98 -0.94 21.59
N LEU A 16 12.21 -0.56 20.59
CA LEU A 16 10.77 -0.78 20.52
C LEU A 16 10.45 -2.27 20.29
N LYS A 17 9.32 -2.74 20.83
CA LYS A 17 8.69 -4.01 20.40
C LYS A 17 8.01 -3.81 19.04
N TYR A 18 7.72 -4.91 18.35
CA TYR A 18 7.11 -4.87 17.02
C TYR A 18 5.81 -4.03 16.98
N ASN A 19 4.89 -4.26 17.93
CA ASN A 19 3.63 -3.52 17.98
C ASN A 19 3.82 -2.02 18.25
N GLU A 20 4.79 -1.65 19.10
CA GLU A 20 5.12 -0.24 19.38
C GLU A 20 5.69 0.44 18.13
N LEU A 21 6.56 -0.27 17.40
CA LEU A 21 7.11 0.20 16.13
C LEU A 21 6.02 0.34 15.05
N LEU A 22 5.11 -0.62 14.95
CA LEU A 22 3.98 -0.59 14.02
C LEU A 22 3.03 0.57 14.33
N GLU A 23 2.73 0.83 15.61
CA GLU A 23 1.92 1.98 16.01
C GLU A 23 2.56 3.32 15.62
N LEU A 24 3.88 3.47 15.83
CA LEU A 24 4.61 4.65 15.38
C LEU A 24 4.62 4.78 13.86
N TYR A 25 4.73 3.67 13.14
CA TYR A 25 4.69 3.65 11.69
C TYR A 25 3.29 4.04 11.16
N ILE A 26 2.21 3.54 11.76
CA ILE A 26 0.83 3.95 11.45
C ILE A 26 0.65 5.45 11.69
N ARG A 27 1.18 5.99 12.80
CA ARG A 27 1.13 7.44 13.09
C ARG A 27 1.90 8.25 12.03
N TYR A 28 3.08 7.78 11.64
CA TYR A 28 3.86 8.39 10.57
C TYR A 28 3.08 8.41 9.25
N LEU A 29 2.51 7.28 8.83
CA LEU A 29 1.72 7.20 7.61
C LEU A 29 0.51 8.13 7.65
N LYS A 30 -0.23 8.20 8.78
CA LYS A 30 -1.33 9.16 8.96
C LYS A 30 -0.91 10.60 8.73
N ILE A 31 0.23 11.01 9.29
CA ILE A 31 0.77 12.37 9.10
C ILE A 31 1.10 12.59 7.62
N ARG A 32 1.79 11.63 6.99
CA ARG A 32 2.14 11.71 5.56
C ARG A 32 0.92 11.81 4.66
N GLN A 33 -0.14 11.03 4.93
CA GLN A 33 -1.39 11.08 4.16
C GLN A 33 -2.09 12.43 4.30
N ARG A 34 -2.13 13.02 5.50
CA ARG A 34 -2.70 14.37 5.69
C ARG A 34 -1.93 15.46 4.95
N MET A 35 -0.64 15.27 4.72
CA MET A 35 0.18 16.18 3.91
C MET A 35 -0.05 16.01 2.40
N MET A 36 -0.70 14.92 1.96
CA MET A 36 -1.00 14.69 0.55
C MET A 36 -2.19 15.53 0.12
N ASN A 37 -1.90 16.65 -0.54
CA ASN A 37 -2.91 17.56 -1.09
C ASN A 37 -3.03 17.51 -2.61
N LYS A 38 -2.34 16.57 -3.27
CA LYS A 38 -2.26 16.45 -4.73
C LYS A 38 -2.49 15.01 -5.17
N ILE A 39 -3.16 14.89 -6.30
CA ILE A 39 -3.34 13.64 -7.05
C ILE A 39 -1.94 13.03 -7.33
N PRO A 40 -1.76 11.70 -7.21
CA PRO A 40 -0.49 11.05 -7.48
C PRO A 40 0.02 11.35 -8.88
N SER A 41 1.32 11.60 -9.02
CA SER A 41 1.96 11.82 -10.32
C SER A 41 2.93 10.70 -10.61
N TYR A 42 2.71 9.96 -11.70
CA TYR A 42 3.64 8.93 -12.15
C TYR A 42 5.07 9.45 -12.21
N ARG A 43 5.30 10.61 -12.85
CA ARG A 43 6.67 11.12 -13.09
C ARG A 43 7.40 11.44 -11.79
N ASN A 44 6.70 12.01 -10.81
CA ASN A 44 7.30 12.41 -9.54
C ASN A 44 7.52 11.20 -8.64
N ASP A 45 6.54 10.30 -8.58
CA ASP A 45 6.59 9.13 -7.72
C ASP A 45 7.48 8.02 -8.29
N TYR A 46 7.68 7.96 -9.61
CA TYR A 46 8.48 6.94 -10.28
C TYR A 46 9.88 6.83 -9.68
N LYS A 47 10.58 7.97 -9.52
CA LYS A 47 11.95 7.98 -9.00
C LYS A 47 12.05 7.45 -7.58
N TYR A 48 11.06 7.74 -6.75
CA TYR A 48 11.05 7.25 -5.37
C TYR A 48 10.77 5.73 -5.36
N TYR A 49 9.67 5.29 -5.98
CA TYR A 49 9.20 3.90 -5.89
C TYR A 49 9.99 2.91 -6.77
N VAL A 50 10.70 3.36 -7.81
CA VAL A 50 11.59 2.48 -8.59
C VAL A 50 12.87 2.17 -7.81
N ASN A 51 13.33 3.11 -6.98
CA ASN A 51 14.52 2.95 -6.17
C ASN A 51 14.21 2.40 -4.76
N SER A 52 12.98 2.57 -4.29
CA SER A 52 12.50 1.91 -3.08
C SER A 52 12.42 0.41 -3.30
N ARG A 53 13.31 -0.31 -2.61
CA ARG A 53 13.44 -1.76 -2.68
C ARG A 53 12.56 -2.50 -1.68
N ASN A 54 11.71 -1.78 -0.93
CA ASN A 54 10.93 -2.35 0.18
C ASN A 54 9.43 -2.07 0.04
N THR A 55 8.99 -1.48 -1.07
CA THR A 55 7.57 -1.21 -1.35
C THR A 55 7.09 -2.09 -2.50
N ASN A 56 5.89 -2.66 -2.44
CA ASN A 56 5.28 -3.43 -3.53
C ASN A 56 4.14 -2.65 -4.22
N CYS A 57 3.28 -3.33 -4.97
CA CYS A 57 2.11 -2.75 -5.63
C CYS A 57 1.14 -2.07 -4.66
N TYR A 58 0.90 -2.67 -3.48
CA TYR A 58 -0.01 -2.16 -2.47
C TYR A 58 0.51 -0.83 -1.89
N ALA A 59 1.75 -0.81 -1.41
CA ALA A 59 2.39 0.41 -0.92
C ALA A 59 2.46 1.50 -2.01
N TYR A 60 2.78 1.13 -3.24
CA TYR A 60 2.80 2.07 -4.36
C TYR A 60 1.42 2.69 -4.63
N ALA A 61 0.36 1.88 -4.66
CA ALA A 61 -0.98 2.34 -5.01
C ALA A 61 -1.50 3.39 -4.02
N PHE A 62 -1.25 3.20 -2.73
CA PHE A 62 -1.67 4.09 -1.64
C PHE A 62 -0.61 5.10 -1.19
N ARG A 63 0.54 5.13 -1.86
CA ARG A 63 1.67 6.00 -1.54
C ARG A 63 2.20 5.84 -0.12
N PHE A 64 2.22 4.61 0.38
CA PHE A 64 2.91 4.30 1.62
C PHE A 64 4.42 4.44 1.41
N ASP A 65 5.06 5.20 2.28
CA ASP A 65 6.49 5.48 2.30
C ASP A 65 7.06 4.68 3.47
N LEU A 66 8.11 3.91 3.24
CA LEU A 66 8.87 3.24 4.29
C LEU A 66 10.28 3.86 4.36
N PRO A 67 10.49 4.86 5.23
CA PRO A 67 11.81 5.43 5.44
C PRO A 67 12.82 4.39 5.91
N ASP A 68 14.09 4.56 5.55
CA ASP A 68 15.18 3.64 5.89
C ASP A 68 15.27 3.34 7.39
N TYR A 69 15.01 4.32 8.26
CA TYR A 69 15.05 4.11 9.71
C TYR A 69 13.92 3.20 10.23
N PHE A 70 12.76 3.17 9.57
CA PHE A 70 11.72 2.19 9.86
C PHE A 70 12.08 0.83 9.28
N ASP A 71 12.57 0.78 8.04
CA ASP A 71 12.98 -0.46 7.39
C ASP A 71 14.04 -1.21 8.22
N GLU A 72 15.10 -0.52 8.63
CA GLU A 72 16.14 -1.08 9.51
C GLU A 72 15.59 -1.51 10.87
N ALA A 73 14.62 -0.76 11.44
CA ALA A 73 13.98 -1.14 12.69
C ALA A 73 13.13 -2.41 12.55
N PHE A 74 12.39 -2.57 11.45
CA PHE A 74 11.61 -3.77 11.18
C PHE A 74 12.49 -4.99 10.88
N LYS A 75 13.68 -4.79 10.30
CA LYS A 75 14.65 -5.86 10.03
C LYS A 75 15.17 -6.58 11.26
N TYR A 76 15.05 -5.98 12.45
CA TYR A 76 15.35 -6.69 13.71
C TYR A 76 14.34 -7.81 14.03
N PHE A 77 13.15 -7.77 13.45
CA PHE A 77 12.08 -8.76 13.65
C PHE A 77 12.00 -9.76 12.50
N ASP A 78 12.19 -9.29 11.27
CA ASP A 78 12.20 -10.12 10.06
C ASP A 78 13.27 -9.60 9.10
N SER A 79 14.20 -10.45 8.66
CA SER A 79 15.26 -10.08 7.72
C SER A 79 14.80 -9.41 6.41
N ILE A 80 13.54 -9.63 6.01
CA ILE A 80 12.92 -9.03 4.83
C ILE A 80 12.47 -7.57 5.11
N GLY A 81 12.28 -7.19 6.37
CA GLY A 81 11.78 -5.89 6.80
C GLY A 81 10.25 -5.87 6.91
N PHE A 82 9.64 -4.69 6.69
CA PHE A 82 8.18 -4.56 6.71
C PHE A 82 7.58 -5.00 5.37
N TYR A 83 6.72 -6.02 5.40
CA TYR A 83 6.06 -6.53 4.21
C TYR A 83 4.65 -5.93 4.06
N PHE A 84 4.41 -5.26 2.93
CA PHE A 84 3.14 -4.57 2.67
C PHE A 84 2.09 -5.53 2.11
N GLU A 85 1.35 -6.18 2.99
CA GLU A 85 0.14 -6.94 2.63
C GLU A 85 -1.13 -6.18 3.03
N PRO A 86 -2.23 -6.32 2.28
CA PRO A 86 -3.54 -5.94 2.77
C PRO A 86 -3.79 -6.62 4.12
N GLY A 87 -4.06 -5.81 5.15
CA GLY A 87 -4.25 -6.27 6.53
C GLY A 87 -3.04 -6.08 7.44
N CYS A 88 -1.88 -5.66 6.92
CA CYS A 88 -0.66 -5.49 7.72
C CYS A 88 -0.76 -4.42 8.81
N PHE A 89 -1.70 -3.47 8.72
CA PHE A 89 -1.94 -2.47 9.75
C PHE A 89 -3.07 -2.85 10.71
N SER A 90 -3.98 -3.73 10.26
CA SER A 90 -5.15 -4.19 10.99
C SER A 90 -5.03 -5.58 11.61
N ASN A 91 -3.92 -6.26 11.38
CA ASN A 91 -3.67 -7.65 11.79
C ASN A 91 -4.70 -8.64 11.20
N ILE A 92 -5.15 -8.39 9.97
CA ILE A 92 -6.02 -9.31 9.20
C ILE A 92 -5.17 -10.00 8.14
N PHE A 93 -4.63 -11.17 8.46
CA PHE A 93 -3.70 -11.88 7.55
C PHE A 93 -4.40 -12.88 6.61
N ASP A 94 -5.66 -13.22 6.90
CA ASP A 94 -6.44 -14.06 6.00
C ASP A 94 -7.02 -13.22 4.87
N ILE A 95 -6.43 -13.34 3.69
CA ILE A 95 -6.87 -12.69 2.44
C ILE A 95 -7.18 -13.71 1.33
N ASN A 96 -7.54 -14.94 1.71
CA ASN A 96 -7.70 -16.09 0.81
C ASN A 96 -8.84 -15.99 -0.23
N SER A 97 -9.67 -14.96 -0.15
CA SER A 97 -10.82 -14.73 -1.03
C SER A 97 -10.99 -13.23 -1.26
N GLU A 98 -11.76 -12.87 -2.29
CA GLU A 98 -11.98 -11.46 -2.65
C GLU A 98 -12.59 -10.67 -1.49
N SER A 99 -13.55 -11.27 -0.79
CA SER A 99 -14.21 -10.67 0.37
C SER A 99 -13.21 -10.43 1.50
N LYS A 100 -12.34 -11.40 1.78
CA LYS A 100 -11.31 -11.31 2.81
C LYS A 100 -10.21 -10.30 2.46
N LEU A 101 -9.79 -10.25 1.20
CA LEU A 101 -8.89 -9.23 0.68
C LEU A 101 -9.48 -7.82 0.87
N LEU A 102 -10.76 -7.62 0.53
CA LEU A 102 -11.42 -6.34 0.72
C LEU A 102 -11.62 -5.99 2.19
N GLU A 103 -11.95 -6.96 3.05
CA GLU A 103 -12.04 -6.78 4.51
C GLU A 103 -10.72 -6.26 5.09
N ALA A 104 -9.61 -6.93 4.77
CA ALA A 104 -8.27 -6.56 5.21
C ALA A 104 -7.86 -5.17 4.70
N LEU A 105 -8.09 -4.91 3.41
CA LEU A 105 -7.82 -3.62 2.78
C LEU A 105 -8.61 -2.49 3.46
N TYR A 106 -9.92 -2.65 3.60
CA TYR A 106 -10.78 -1.62 4.20
C TYR A 106 -10.43 -1.36 5.66
N SER A 107 -10.08 -2.40 6.42
CA SER A 107 -9.62 -2.26 7.79
C SER A 107 -8.32 -1.44 7.88
N ASP A 108 -7.34 -1.72 7.01
CA ASP A 108 -6.12 -0.92 6.91
C ASP A 108 -6.40 0.55 6.56
N LEU A 109 -7.24 0.81 5.56
CA LEU A 109 -7.59 2.17 5.16
C LEU A 109 -8.28 2.93 6.31
N ASN A 110 -9.18 2.27 7.04
CA ASN A 110 -9.83 2.84 8.22
C ASN A 110 -8.82 3.14 9.34
N ILE A 111 -7.90 2.21 9.61
CA ILE A 111 -6.83 2.41 10.58
C ILE A 111 -5.98 3.61 10.20
N LEU A 112 -5.62 3.77 8.92
CA LEU A 112 -4.82 4.88 8.42
C LEU A 112 -5.62 6.18 8.25
N GLY A 113 -6.94 6.15 8.43
CA GLY A 113 -7.83 7.30 8.23
C GLY A 113 -7.90 7.77 6.78
N ILE A 114 -7.68 6.86 5.83
CA ILE A 114 -7.79 7.13 4.39
C ILE A 114 -9.27 6.98 4.02
N LYS A 115 -9.87 8.05 3.51
CA LYS A 115 -11.25 8.01 3.06
C LYS A 115 -11.33 7.37 1.69
N TYR A 116 -12.27 6.46 1.54
CA TYR A 116 -12.56 5.80 0.27
C TYR A 116 -14.06 5.72 0.03
N SER A 117 -14.45 5.59 -1.23
CA SER A 117 -15.84 5.35 -1.62
C SER A 117 -15.94 4.15 -2.54
N ASP A 118 -16.92 3.29 -2.24
CA ASP A 118 -17.32 2.18 -3.11
C ASP A 118 -18.25 2.63 -4.25
N LYS A 119 -18.85 3.82 -4.12
CA LYS A 119 -19.64 4.48 -5.15
C LYS A 119 -18.72 5.41 -5.90
N ILE A 120 -18.59 5.20 -7.22
CA ILE A 120 -17.80 6.07 -8.08
C ILE A 120 -18.46 7.45 -8.06
N ASP A 121 -17.95 8.34 -7.22
CA ASP A 121 -18.37 9.74 -7.13
C ASP A 121 -17.42 10.56 -8.01
N SER A 122 -17.80 11.79 -8.33
CA SER A 122 -17.01 12.72 -9.13
C SER A 122 -15.94 13.48 -8.32
N ASP A 123 -16.02 13.48 -6.97
CA ASP A 123 -15.09 14.21 -6.09
C ASP A 123 -14.03 13.29 -5.44
N TYR A 124 -13.33 12.50 -6.26
CA TYR A 124 -12.20 11.67 -5.83
C TYR A 124 -10.85 12.37 -6.05
N LEU A 125 -9.87 12.10 -5.20
CA LEU A 125 -8.48 12.52 -5.41
C LEU A 125 -7.81 11.62 -6.47
N TYR A 126 -7.91 10.30 -6.31
CA TYR A 126 -7.43 9.33 -7.29
C TYR A 126 -8.17 7.99 -7.16
N LYS A 127 -7.95 7.06 -8.09
CA LYS A 127 -8.55 5.73 -8.06
C LYS A 127 -7.51 4.64 -7.84
N VAL A 128 -7.89 3.56 -7.17
CA VAL A 128 -7.08 2.35 -6.99
C VAL A 128 -7.87 1.15 -7.47
N ALA A 129 -7.31 0.37 -8.38
CA ALA A 129 -7.86 -0.90 -8.84
C ALA A 129 -7.18 -2.04 -8.08
N VAL A 130 -7.99 -2.94 -7.54
CA VAL A 130 -7.62 -4.08 -6.72
C VAL A 130 -7.87 -5.35 -7.53
N PHE A 131 -6.86 -6.21 -7.58
CA PHE A 131 -6.92 -7.48 -8.27
C PHE A 131 -6.48 -8.60 -7.35
N GLN A 132 -7.01 -9.80 -7.62
CA GLN A 132 -6.60 -11.03 -6.95
C GLN A 132 -6.43 -12.12 -8.00
N GLU A 133 -5.53 -13.06 -7.78
CA GLU A 133 -5.39 -14.21 -8.69
C GLU A 133 -6.67 -15.03 -8.77
N TYR A 134 -6.85 -15.72 -9.89
CA TYR A 134 -7.93 -16.68 -10.02
C TYR A 134 -7.69 -17.91 -9.15
N ASP A 135 -8.77 -18.35 -8.50
CA ASP A 135 -8.81 -19.49 -7.59
C ASP A 135 -8.28 -20.81 -8.18
N PHE A 136 -8.28 -20.96 -9.51
CA PHE A 136 -7.79 -22.15 -10.20
C PHE A 136 -6.26 -22.20 -10.40
N LEU A 137 -5.54 -21.13 -10.04
CA LEU A 137 -4.08 -21.01 -10.28
C LEU A 137 -3.21 -21.43 -9.09
N TYR A 138 -3.81 -21.71 -7.93
CA TYR A 138 -3.10 -22.07 -6.72
C TYR A 138 -3.74 -23.29 -6.05
N ASP A 139 -2.94 -23.99 -5.23
CA ASP A 139 -3.42 -25.15 -4.47
C ASP A 139 -4.55 -24.74 -3.51
N LYS A 140 -5.43 -25.67 -3.14
CA LYS A 140 -6.58 -25.41 -2.25
C LYS A 140 -6.21 -24.76 -0.90
N ASN A 141 -4.93 -24.85 -0.50
CA ASN A 141 -4.38 -24.25 0.73
C ASN A 141 -3.44 -23.06 0.47
N GLY A 142 -3.30 -22.63 -0.79
CA GLY A 142 -2.51 -21.47 -1.19
C GLY A 142 -3.25 -20.17 -0.91
N VAL A 143 -2.49 -19.10 -0.64
CA VAL A 143 -3.04 -17.75 -0.59
C VAL A 143 -2.91 -17.16 -1.99
N PRO A 144 -4.02 -16.79 -2.66
CA PRO A 144 -3.97 -16.08 -3.94
C PRO A 144 -3.13 -14.82 -3.84
N ASP A 145 -2.29 -14.56 -4.84
CA ASP A 145 -1.58 -13.31 -4.91
C ASP A 145 -2.54 -12.14 -5.23
N PHE A 146 -2.10 -10.92 -4.94
CA PHE A 146 -2.85 -9.70 -5.18
C PHE A 146 -2.07 -8.71 -6.04
N HIS A 147 -2.80 -7.82 -6.71
CA HIS A 147 -2.18 -6.74 -7.46
C HIS A 147 -2.96 -5.44 -7.31
N PHE A 148 -2.23 -4.33 -7.37
CA PHE A 148 -2.81 -2.99 -7.24
C PHE A 148 -2.27 -2.06 -8.32
N CYS A 149 -3.20 -1.35 -8.96
CA CYS A 149 -2.90 -0.27 -9.89
C CYS A 149 -3.55 1.01 -9.37
N ARG A 150 -2.93 2.17 -9.61
CA ARG A 150 -3.56 3.46 -9.31
C ARG A 150 -3.67 4.34 -10.55
N LEU A 151 -4.72 5.15 -10.59
CA LEU A 151 -4.90 6.23 -11.55
C LEU A 151 -4.08 7.44 -11.11
N ASN A 152 -3.30 8.01 -12.04
CA ASN A 152 -2.50 9.20 -11.77
C ASN A 152 -3.18 10.46 -12.34
N ASN A 153 -2.63 11.62 -12.00
CA ASN A 153 -3.11 12.94 -12.40
C ASN A 153 -3.16 13.22 -13.91
N ASN A 154 -2.56 12.35 -14.74
CA ASN A 154 -2.59 12.42 -16.20
C ASN A 154 -3.55 11.40 -16.82
N ASN A 155 -4.49 10.86 -16.04
CA ASN A 155 -5.45 9.83 -16.45
C ASN A 155 -4.82 8.50 -16.91
N LEU A 156 -3.54 8.26 -16.59
CA LEU A 156 -2.89 6.98 -16.83
C LEU A 156 -2.87 6.15 -15.56
N TRP A 157 -3.16 4.86 -15.72
CA TRP A 157 -2.96 3.88 -14.67
C TRP A 157 -1.48 3.49 -14.59
N SER A 158 -1.07 3.08 -13.40
CA SER A 158 0.25 2.50 -13.20
C SER A 158 0.27 1.54 -12.01
N CYS A 159 1.15 0.56 -12.06
CA CYS A 159 1.40 -0.38 -10.97
C CYS A 159 2.89 -0.64 -10.82
N LYS A 160 3.28 -1.15 -9.65
CA LYS A 160 4.63 -1.62 -9.37
C LYS A 160 4.61 -3.15 -9.35
N ASN A 161 5.50 -3.80 -10.10
CA ASN A 161 5.51 -5.26 -10.25
C ASN A 161 6.27 -5.96 -9.12
N GLY A 162 5.68 -6.02 -7.93
CA GLY A 162 6.31 -6.56 -6.74
C GLY A 162 7.41 -5.64 -6.17
N ILE A 163 8.10 -6.10 -5.14
CA ILE A 163 9.00 -5.27 -4.32
C ILE A 163 10.16 -4.66 -5.13
N ARG A 164 10.78 -5.45 -6.01
CA ARG A 164 11.92 -5.03 -6.83
C ARG A 164 11.56 -4.76 -8.29
N GLY A 165 10.27 -4.79 -8.63
CA GLY A 165 9.83 -4.59 -10.00
C GLY A 165 9.82 -3.14 -10.43
N LYS A 166 9.73 -3.01 -11.76
CA LYS A 166 9.52 -1.74 -12.45
C LYS A 166 8.10 -1.24 -12.18
N ILE A 167 7.92 0.05 -12.45
CA ILE A 167 6.61 0.69 -12.44
C ILE A 167 6.15 0.85 -13.87
N GLU A 168 5.07 0.17 -14.22
CA GLU A 168 4.53 0.13 -15.57
C GLU A 168 3.37 1.11 -15.72
N LYS A 169 3.27 1.71 -16.91
CA LYS A 169 2.12 2.52 -17.29
C LYS A 169 1.15 1.65 -18.09
N ILE A 170 -0.12 1.81 -17.80
CA ILE A 170 -1.20 1.08 -18.45
C ILE A 170 -2.35 2.04 -18.76
N ASN A 171 -2.98 1.88 -19.92
CA ASN A 171 -4.05 2.77 -20.37
C ASN A 171 -5.37 2.48 -19.63
N THR A 172 -5.56 1.25 -19.21
CA THR A 172 -6.71 0.76 -18.44
C THR A 172 -6.20 0.01 -17.22
N PRO A 173 -6.99 -0.09 -16.14
CA PRO A 173 -6.60 -0.89 -14.99
C PRO A 173 -6.59 -2.35 -15.42
N LYS A 174 -5.39 -2.91 -15.57
CA LYS A 174 -5.17 -4.31 -15.91
C LYS A 174 -3.98 -4.85 -15.12
N ALA A 175 -4.05 -6.12 -14.78
CA ALA A 175 -2.93 -6.93 -14.33
C ALA A 175 -2.65 -7.99 -15.43
N CYS A 176 -1.64 -8.85 -15.23
CA CYS A 176 -1.47 -9.99 -16.15
C CYS A 176 -2.66 -10.96 -16.06
N PHE A 177 -2.76 -11.88 -17.02
CA PHE A 177 -3.93 -12.75 -17.21
C PHE A 177 -4.27 -13.65 -16.02
N THR A 178 -3.37 -13.77 -15.04
CA THR A 178 -3.57 -14.55 -13.82
C THR A 178 -4.47 -13.86 -12.80
N TYR A 179 -4.70 -12.55 -12.92
CA TYR A 179 -5.47 -11.77 -11.95
C TYR A 179 -6.81 -11.29 -12.51
N LYS A 180 -7.85 -11.42 -11.69
CA LYS A 180 -9.19 -10.83 -11.89
C LYS A 180 -9.28 -9.46 -11.21
N LEU A 181 -9.96 -8.51 -11.86
CA LEU A 181 -10.32 -7.24 -11.24
C LEU A 181 -11.41 -7.49 -10.19
N VAL A 182 -11.11 -7.19 -8.93
CA VAL A 182 -12.03 -7.34 -7.79
C VAL A 182 -12.82 -6.05 -7.58
N LYS A 183 -12.12 -4.92 -7.54
CA LYS A 183 -12.74 -3.63 -7.20
C LYS A 183 -11.95 -2.45 -7.77
N ILE A 184 -12.65 -1.35 -8.03
CA ILE A 184 -12.03 -0.02 -8.19
C ILE A 184 -12.55 0.85 -7.05
N LEU A 185 -11.62 1.44 -6.30
CA LEU A 185 -11.87 2.32 -5.18
C LEU A 185 -11.56 3.76 -5.55
N ASP A 186 -12.44 4.66 -5.14
CA ASP A 186 -12.18 6.10 -5.17
C ASP A 186 -11.56 6.50 -3.85
N ILE A 187 -10.39 7.14 -3.89
CA ILE A 187 -9.68 7.64 -2.72
C ILE A 187 -9.94 9.14 -2.61
N ASN A 188 -10.47 9.55 -1.46
CA ASN A 188 -10.95 10.90 -1.22
C ASN A 188 -9.98 11.69 -0.34
N LYS A 189 -10.21 13.01 -0.23
CA LYS A 189 -9.49 13.89 0.71
C LYS A 189 -9.99 13.75 2.15
#